data_AF-A0A2V5S5F3-F1
#
_entry.id   AF-A0A2V5S5F3-F1
#
_cell.length_a   1.000
_cell.length_b   1.000
_cell.length_c   1.000
_cell.angle_alpha   90.00
_cell.angle_beta   90.00
_cell.angle_gamma   90.00
#
_symmetry.space_group_name_H-M   'P 1'
#
loop_
_entity.id
_entity.type
_entity.pdbx_description
1 polymer ?
#
loop_
_entity_poly.entity_id
_entity_poly.type
_entity_poly.pdbx_seq_one_letter_code
_entity_poly.pdbx_strand_id
1 'polypeptide(L)'
;MVKQRLAISINKAEIRTLIPHSGLMCLLDSVTEWDDRSITCISNTHRDPINPLRRDERLSALHAFEYAAQTAAVHGGLRARSAGM
;
A
#
# COMPACT_ATOMS: atom_id res chain seq x y z
N MET A 1 -23.83 1.95 2.67
CA MET A 1 -23.79 1.57 1.25
C MET A 1 -22.72 2.42 0.57
N VAL A 2 -21.45 1.98 0.63
CA VAL A 2 -20.34 2.72 0.01
C VAL A 2 -20.38 2.38 -1.48
N LYS A 3 -20.60 3.38 -2.32
CA LYS A 3 -20.61 3.23 -3.77
C LYS A 3 -19.21 2.84 -4.22
N GLN A 4 -19.04 1.58 -4.59
CA GLN A 4 -17.84 1.07 -5.23
C GLN A 4 -17.80 1.65 -6.65
N ARG A 5 -17.17 2.82 -6.82
CA ARG A 5 -16.82 3.30 -8.16
C ARG A 5 -15.82 2.31 -8.72
N LEU A 6 -16.10 1.78 -9.91
CA LEU A 6 -15.17 1.02 -10.73
C LEU A 6 -14.02 1.94 -11.19
N ALA A 7 -13.18 2.38 -10.26
CA ALA A 7 -11.82 2.78 -10.58
C ALA A 7 -11.01 1.48 -10.69
N ILE A 8 -10.29 1.30 -11.79
CA ILE A 8 -9.37 0.18 -11.94
C ILE A 8 -8.39 0.25 -10.76
N SER A 9 -8.47 -0.72 -9.85
CA SER A 9 -7.63 -0.73 -8.66
C SER A 9 -6.18 -1.00 -9.08
N ILE A 10 -5.26 -0.13 -8.67
CA ILE A 10 -3.82 -0.36 -8.83
C ILE A 10 -3.47 -1.54 -7.93
N ASN A 11 -2.99 -2.63 -8.53
CA ASN A 11 -2.73 -3.87 -7.81
C ASN A 11 -1.29 -3.92 -7.25
N LYS A 12 -1.01 -4.94 -6.43
CA LYS A 12 0.30 -5.14 -5.80
C LYS A 12 1.49 -5.20 -6.77
N ALA A 13 1.31 -5.73 -7.98
CA ALA A 13 2.39 -5.78 -8.96
C ALA A 13 2.74 -4.37 -9.45
N GLU A 14 1.74 -3.53 -9.68
CA GLU A 14 1.93 -2.12 -10.04
C GLU A 14 2.47 -1.30 -8.85
N ILE A 15 2.00 -1.55 -7.63
CA ILE A 15 2.55 -0.91 -6.42
C ILE A 15 4.07 -1.13 -6.32
N ARG A 16 4.55 -2.34 -6.63
CA ARG A 16 5.98 -2.67 -6.59
C ARG A 16 6.82 -1.94 -7.64
N THR A 17 6.22 -1.31 -8.64
CA THR A 17 6.96 -0.44 -9.57
C THR A 17 7.11 0.99 -9.05
N LEU A 18 6.34 1.36 -8.01
CA LEU A 18 6.29 2.72 -7.46
C LEU A 18 7.16 2.90 -6.21
N ILE A 19 7.50 1.81 -5.51
CA ILE A 19 8.29 1.84 -4.27
C ILE A 19 9.35 0.73 -4.30
N PRO A 20 10.48 0.88 -3.56
CA PRO A 20 11.56 -0.11 -3.57
C PRO A 20 11.22 -1.42 -2.83
N HIS A 21 10.12 -1.45 -2.08
CA HIS A 21 9.72 -2.63 -1.30
C HIS A 21 9.29 -3.78 -2.22
N SER A 22 9.81 -4.97 -1.94
CA SER A 22 9.56 -6.18 -2.71
C SER A 22 9.20 -7.37 -1.82
N GLY A 23 8.81 -8.49 -2.44
CA GLY A 23 8.43 -9.70 -1.71
C GLY A 23 7.32 -9.44 -0.68
N LEU A 24 7.51 -10.00 0.52
CA LEU A 24 6.59 -9.85 1.65
C LEU A 24 6.66 -8.46 2.32
N MET A 25 7.72 -7.68 2.08
CA MET A 25 7.87 -6.33 2.64
C MET A 25 7.11 -5.27 1.83
N CYS A 26 6.56 -5.62 0.66
CA CYS A 26 5.51 -4.82 0.04
C CYS A 26 4.18 -5.09 0.76
N LEU A 27 3.85 -4.24 1.73
CA LEU A 27 2.77 -4.50 2.69
C LEU A 27 1.39 -4.15 2.14
N LEU A 28 1.30 -3.32 1.11
CA LEU A 28 0.04 -2.92 0.47
C LEU A 28 -0.39 -3.94 -0.59
N ASP A 29 -1.69 -4.21 -0.68
CA ASP A 29 -2.26 -5.14 -1.66
C ASP A 29 -2.88 -4.41 -2.86
N SER A 30 -3.52 -3.26 -2.62
CA SER A 30 -4.06 -2.42 -3.68
C SER A 30 -4.22 -0.96 -3.26
N VAL A 31 -4.26 -0.07 -4.26
CA VAL A 31 -4.79 1.29 -4.13
C VAL A 31 -6.20 1.29 -4.74
N THR A 32 -7.19 1.73 -3.97
CA THR A 32 -8.58 1.80 -4.44
C THR A 32 -8.95 3.18 -4.95
N GLU A 33 -8.38 4.23 -4.34
CA GLU A 33 -8.64 5.63 -4.69
C GLU A 33 -7.37 6.44 -4.47
N TRP A 34 -7.10 7.39 -5.35
CA TRP A 34 -6.06 8.40 -5.13
C TRP A 34 -6.32 9.63 -6.00
N ASP A 35 -5.84 10.79 -5.54
CA ASP A 35 -5.79 12.05 -6.27
C ASP A 35 -4.55 12.85 -5.83
N ASP A 36 -4.44 14.14 -6.17
CA ASP A 36 -3.28 14.96 -5.78
C ASP A 36 -3.14 15.18 -4.27
N ARG A 37 -4.19 14.92 -3.48
CA ARG A 37 -4.27 15.24 -2.05
C ARG A 37 -4.33 14.01 -1.16
N SER A 38 -4.83 12.89 -1.66
CA SER A 38 -5.16 11.73 -0.86
C SER A 38 -4.94 10.41 -1.59
N ILE A 39 -4.82 9.34 -0.80
CA ILE A 39 -4.72 7.96 -1.26
C ILE A 39 -5.44 7.04 -0.28
N THR A 40 -6.10 6.02 -0.79
CA THR A 40 -6.69 4.93 -0.01
C THR A 40 -6.13 3.60 -0.49
N CYS A 41 -5.50 2.87 0.43
CA CYS A 41 -4.93 1.55 0.18
C CYS A 41 -5.63 0.48 1.01
N ILE A 42 -5.65 -0.76 0.49
CA ILE A 42 -6.09 -1.95 1.22
C ILE A 42 -4.89 -2.85 1.48
N SER A 43 -4.90 -3.50 2.66
CA SER A 43 -3.97 -4.56 2.97
C SER A 43 -4.55 -5.62 3.90
N ASN A 44 -4.35 -6.89 3.54
CA ASN A 44 -4.56 -8.06 4.38
C ASN A 44 -3.25 -8.65 4.91
N THR A 45 -2.08 -8.09 4.54
CA THR A 45 -0.77 -8.64 4.92
C THR A 45 -0.53 -8.63 6.43
N HIS A 46 -1.22 -7.77 7.19
CA HIS A 46 -1.15 -7.75 8.65
C HIS A 46 -1.65 -9.06 9.29
N ARG A 47 -2.50 -9.82 8.59
CA ARG A 47 -3.04 -11.13 9.02
C ARG A 47 -2.12 -12.29 8.65
N ASP A 48 -1.18 -12.07 7.74
CA ASP A 48 -0.31 -13.11 7.23
C ASP A 48 0.64 -13.60 8.33
N PRO A 49 0.66 -14.91 8.68
CA PRO A 49 1.58 -15.45 9.67
C PRO A 49 3.06 -15.28 9.29
N ILE A 50 3.38 -15.15 8.00
CA ILE A 50 4.75 -14.90 7.52
C ILE A 50 5.05 -13.42 7.26
N ASN A 51 4.22 -12.50 7.78
CA ASN A 51 4.49 -11.07 7.69
C ASN A 51 5.87 -10.73 8.31
N PRO A 52 6.76 -10.07 7.56
CA PRO A 52 8.16 -9.89 7.98
C PRO A 52 8.33 -8.94 9.17
N LEU A 53 7.30 -8.19 9.55
CA LEU A 53 7.30 -7.33 10.73
C LEU A 53 6.83 -8.05 12.01
N ARG A 54 6.40 -9.32 11.92
CA ARG A 54 6.02 -10.08 13.11
C ARG A 54 7.22 -10.36 13.99
N ARG A 55 7.00 -10.26 15.30
CA ARG A 55 7.92 -10.65 16.37
C ARG A 55 7.11 -11.48 17.37
N ASP A 56 7.62 -12.64 17.75
CA ASP A 56 6.93 -13.56 18.66
C ASP A 56 5.48 -13.84 18.24
N GLU A 57 5.29 -14.14 16.94
CA GLU A 57 3.99 -14.41 16.29
C GLU A 57 2.99 -13.24 16.32
N ARG A 58 3.38 -12.06 16.81
CA ARG A 58 2.53 -10.89 16.96
C ARG A 58 2.96 -9.75 16.05
N LEU A 59 1.99 -8.94 15.62
CA LEU A 59 2.24 -7.69 14.92
C LEU A 59 1.86 -6.54 15.84
N SER A 60 2.83 -5.71 16.19
CA SER A 60 2.59 -4.50 16.99
C SER A 60 1.80 -3.46 16.21
N ALA A 61 0.93 -2.71 16.90
CA ALA A 61 0.24 -1.55 16.33
C ALA A 61 1.23 -0.48 15.84
N LEU A 62 2.45 -0.42 16.40
CA LEU A 62 3.51 0.47 15.93
C LEU A 62 3.85 0.24 14.45
N HIS A 63 3.69 -0.98 13.93
CA HIS A 63 3.95 -1.26 12.52
C HIS A 63 2.95 -0.59 11.58
N ALA A 64 1.82 -0.05 12.07
CA ALA A 64 0.94 0.78 11.26
C ALA A 64 1.66 1.99 10.64
N PHE A 65 2.73 2.49 11.27
CA PHE A 65 3.57 3.54 10.70
C PHE A 65 4.26 3.09 9.40
N GLU A 66 4.68 1.83 9.28
CA GLU A 66 5.28 1.32 8.05
C GLU A 66 4.24 1.20 6.92
N TYR A 67 3.03 0.74 7.24
CA TYR A 67 1.91 0.73 6.29
C TYR A 67 1.58 2.15 5.79
N ALA A 68 1.54 3.12 6.70
CA ALA A 68 1.32 4.52 6.36
C ALA A 68 2.47 5.11 5.53
N ALA A 69 3.73 4.79 5.87
CA ALA A 69 4.91 5.22 5.13
C ALA A 69 4.91 4.67 3.69
N GLN A 70 4.64 3.38 3.50
CA GLN A 70 4.50 2.80 2.16
C GLN A 70 3.34 3.42 1.39
N THR A 71 2.22 3.75 2.06
CA THR A 71 1.07 4.42 1.43
C THR A 71 1.44 5.81 0.93
N ALA A 72 2.13 6.60 1.74
CA ALA A 72 2.65 7.91 1.34
C ALA A 72 3.67 7.81 0.18
N ALA A 73 4.55 6.80 0.21
CA ALA A 73 5.52 6.57 -0.86
C ALA A 73 4.84 6.20 -2.19
N VAL A 74 3.84 5.31 -2.16
CA VAL A 74 3.03 4.97 -3.35
C VAL A 74 2.31 6.20 -3.89
N HIS A 75 1.74 7.04 -3.03
CA HIS A 75 1.10 8.28 -3.45
C HIS A 75 2.09 9.22 -4.16
N GLY A 76 3.30 9.38 -3.61
CA GLY A 76 4.38 10.11 -4.27
C GLY A 76 4.72 9.55 -5.65
N GLY A 77 4.86 8.23 -5.78
CA GLY A 77 5.13 7.56 -7.06
C GLY A 77 4.01 7.75 -8.08
N LEU A 78 2.74 7.69 -7.66
CA LEU A 78 1.59 7.93 -8.54
C LEU A 78 1.54 9.38 -9.03
N ARG A 79 1.80 10.34 -8.14
CA ARG A 79 1.89 11.76 -8.51
C ARG A 79 3.04 12.02 -9.49
N ALA A 80 4.20 11.42 -9.27
CA ALA A 80 5.34 11.52 -10.18
C ALA A 80 4.99 10.99 -11.58
N ARG A 81 4.42 9.78 -11.64
CA ARG A 81 3.96 9.16 -12.89
C ARG A 81 2.91 10.01 -13.62
N SER A 82 1.97 10.60 -12.89
CA SER A 82 0.95 11.48 -13.48
C SER A 82 1.54 12.80 -14.03
N ALA A 83 2.67 13.24 -13.47
CA ALA A 83 3.44 14.37 -13.98
C ALA A 83 4.39 13.99 -15.13
N GLY A 84 4.42 12.73 -15.55
CA GLY A 84 5.29 12.24 -16.63
C GLY A 84 6.75 12.01 -16.24
N MET A 85 7.03 11.84 -14.94
CA MET A 85 8.34 11.44 -14.41
C MET A 85 8.50 9.93 -14.27
#